data_AF-A0A5M3XK54-F1
#
_entry.id   AF-A0A5M3XK54-F1
#
_cell.length_a   1.000
_cell.length_b   1.000
_cell.length_c   1.000
_cell.angle_alpha   90.00
_cell.angle_beta   90.00
_cell.angle_gamma   90.00
#
_symmetry.space_group_name_H-M   'P 1'
#
loop_
_entity.id
_entity.type
_entity.pdbx_description
1 polymer ?
#
loop_
_entity_poly.entity_id
_entity_poly.type
_entity_poly.pdbx_seq_one_letter_code
_entity_poly.pdbx_strand_id
1 'polypeptide(L)'
;MPENNFDERIAETYEAKWPELFDPAVVDPAVSFLADLAGSGAAHFATTGPGGTFQLAYLVRNTITNLTTQDEQVECFRNVAAHLEPGGCFVIEVYIPELRRLPPGQTIHPFTVTPAHLGFEEHDVASQIAYSRHYWVVDAQLETRSSPHRYVWPSELDLMVRLAGMTLQRWANWNREPFTSDSTSHISVWQKTPQR
;
A
#
# COMPACT_ATOMS: atom_id res chain seq x y z
N MET A 1 -2.10 -8.54 -22.02
CA MET A 1 -1.43 -9.05 -20.80
C MET A 1 -1.25 -7.86 -19.90
N PRO A 2 -1.66 -7.91 -18.62
CA PRO A 2 -1.28 -6.87 -17.67
C PRO A 2 0.25 -6.77 -17.68
N GLU A 3 0.80 -5.56 -17.74
CA GLU A 3 2.24 -5.39 -17.53
C GLU A 3 2.61 -5.90 -16.13
N ASN A 4 3.57 -6.82 -16.05
CA ASN A 4 4.04 -7.31 -14.76
C ASN A 4 4.92 -6.24 -14.11
N ASN A 5 4.33 -5.47 -13.21
CA ASN A 5 5.04 -4.44 -12.43
C ASN A 5 5.92 -5.03 -11.30
N PHE A 6 5.98 -6.35 -11.18
CA PHE A 6 6.75 -7.12 -10.19
C PHE A 6 7.64 -8.17 -10.86
N ASP A 7 8.30 -7.81 -11.97
CA ASP A 7 9.29 -8.70 -12.60
C ASP A 7 10.64 -8.68 -11.85
N GLU A 8 11.48 -9.70 -12.07
CA GLU A 8 12.79 -9.83 -11.40
C GLU A 8 13.70 -8.63 -11.69
N ARG A 9 13.62 -8.06 -12.90
CA ARG A 9 14.40 -6.89 -13.32
C ARG A 9 14.03 -5.63 -12.53
N ILE A 10 12.75 -5.46 -12.18
CA ILE A 10 12.28 -4.39 -11.30
C ILE A 10 12.85 -4.60 -9.90
N ALA A 11 12.84 -5.84 -9.39
CA ALA A 11 13.40 -6.15 -8.07
C ALA A 11 14.90 -5.86 -7.99
N GLU A 12 15.68 -6.23 -9.01
CA GLU A 12 17.13 -6.01 -9.09
C GLU A 12 17.53 -4.52 -9.02
N THR A 13 16.67 -3.63 -9.51
CA THR A 13 16.95 -2.19 -9.57
C THR A 13 16.22 -1.37 -8.51
N TYR A 14 15.39 -2.02 -7.66
CA TYR A 14 14.48 -1.33 -6.76
C TYR A 14 15.22 -0.53 -5.68
N GLU A 15 16.20 -1.14 -5.02
CA GLU A 15 17.01 -0.47 -3.98
C GLU A 15 17.83 0.69 -4.57
N ALA A 16 18.40 0.52 -5.77
CA ALA A 16 19.15 1.58 -6.42
C ALA A 16 18.27 2.79 -6.78
N LYS A 17 17.00 2.57 -7.13
CA LYS A 17 16.05 3.62 -7.54
C LYS A 17 15.34 4.30 -6.38
N TRP A 18 15.22 3.60 -5.25
CA TRP A 18 14.54 4.06 -4.05
C TRP A 18 15.31 3.68 -2.76
N PRO A 19 16.58 4.12 -2.62
CA PRO A 19 17.41 3.74 -1.48
C PRO A 19 16.84 4.20 -0.14
N GLU A 20 16.07 5.29 -0.13
CA GLU A 20 15.41 5.81 1.05
C GLU A 20 14.37 4.86 1.66
N LEU A 21 13.87 3.89 0.87
CA LEU A 21 12.92 2.89 1.35
C LEU A 21 13.56 1.76 2.15
N PHE A 22 14.89 1.67 2.08
CA PHE A 22 15.70 0.67 2.76
C PHE A 22 16.40 1.24 3.99
N ASP A 23 16.21 2.54 4.28
CA ASP A 23 16.70 3.14 5.52
C ASP A 23 16.08 2.38 6.72
N PRO A 24 16.89 1.87 7.67
CA PRO A 24 16.38 1.23 8.87
C PRO A 24 15.37 2.09 9.63
N ALA A 25 15.50 3.42 9.63
CA ALA A 25 14.53 4.32 10.25
C ALA A 25 13.14 4.29 9.59
N VAL A 26 13.05 3.85 8.33
CA VAL A 26 11.80 3.63 7.60
C VAL A 26 11.29 2.20 7.81
N VAL A 27 12.17 1.20 7.81
CA VAL A 27 11.81 -0.22 7.85
C VAL A 27 11.55 -0.73 9.26
N ASP A 28 12.41 -0.39 10.23
CA ASP A 28 12.39 -0.95 11.58
C ASP A 28 11.06 -0.68 12.32
N PRO A 29 10.43 0.50 12.22
CA PRO A 29 9.12 0.73 12.85
C PRO A 29 8.04 -0.21 12.30
N ALA A 30 8.04 -0.46 10.99
CA ALA A 30 7.09 -1.38 10.37
C ALA A 30 7.33 -2.83 10.81
N VAL A 31 8.60 -3.26 10.83
CA VAL A 31 8.99 -4.59 11.29
C VAL A 31 8.60 -4.80 12.75
N SER A 32 8.93 -3.86 13.64
CA SER A 32 8.57 -3.92 15.05
C SER A 32 7.06 -3.99 15.24
N PHE A 33 6.30 -3.16 14.54
CA PHE A 33 4.84 -3.14 14.63
C PHE A 33 4.21 -4.46 14.19
N LEU A 34 4.69 -5.03 13.07
CA LEU A 34 4.19 -6.31 12.55
C LEU A 34 4.61 -7.48 13.46
N ALA A 35 5.81 -7.45 14.02
CA ALA A 35 6.27 -8.43 14.99
C ALA A 35 5.43 -8.41 16.27
N ASP A 36 5.09 -7.23 16.79
CA ASP A 36 4.21 -7.07 17.94
C ASP A 36 2.82 -7.66 17.68
N LEU A 37 2.29 -7.49 16.46
CA LEU A 37 0.99 -8.06 16.08
C LEU A 37 1.04 -9.57 15.85
N ALA A 38 2.13 -10.09 15.30
CA ALA A 38 2.31 -11.53 15.09
C ALA A 38 2.52 -12.27 16.43
N GLY A 39 3.12 -11.62 17.43
CA GLY A 39 3.49 -12.26 18.68
C GLY A 39 4.43 -13.44 18.43
N SER A 40 4.03 -14.64 18.88
CA SER A 40 4.74 -15.91 18.58
C SER A 40 4.18 -16.67 17.35
N GLY A 41 3.19 -16.10 16.65
CA GLY A 41 2.54 -16.70 15.48
C GLY A 41 3.28 -16.44 14.16
N ALA A 42 3.05 -17.28 13.16
CA ALA A 42 3.65 -17.10 11.82
C ALA A 42 2.96 -15.95 11.07
N ALA A 43 3.74 -14.99 10.56
CA ALA A 43 3.27 -13.95 9.63
C ALA A 43 3.36 -14.46 8.18
N HIS A 44 2.32 -14.22 7.36
CA HIS A 44 2.31 -14.62 5.95
C HIS A 44 2.09 -13.42 5.02
N PHE A 45 2.85 -13.38 3.93
CA PHE A 45 2.66 -12.45 2.81
C PHE A 45 1.63 -13.04 1.84
N ALA A 46 0.56 -12.30 1.54
CA ALA A 46 -0.61 -12.83 0.86
C ALA A 46 -0.42 -12.93 -0.67
N THR A 47 0.19 -14.02 -1.13
CA THR A 47 -0.02 -14.59 -2.47
C THR A 47 0.01 -16.12 -2.40
N THR A 48 -1.02 -16.76 -1.87
CA THR A 48 -1.11 -18.23 -1.97
C THR A 48 -2.54 -18.71 -2.21
N GLY A 49 -2.65 -19.63 -3.18
CA GLY A 49 -3.80 -20.50 -3.42
C GLY A 49 -4.05 -21.49 -2.28
N PRO A 50 -4.91 -22.50 -2.50
CA PRO A 50 -5.85 -22.98 -1.50
C PRO A 50 -5.19 -23.85 -0.42
N GLY A 51 -5.31 -23.44 0.86
CA GLY A 51 -5.26 -24.41 1.97
C GLY A 51 -4.85 -23.92 3.36
N GLY A 52 -4.21 -22.75 3.51
CA GLY A 52 -3.68 -22.30 4.81
C GLY A 52 -4.45 -21.14 5.43
N THR A 53 -4.65 -21.18 6.75
CA THR A 53 -5.07 -19.99 7.53
C THR A 53 -3.85 -19.26 8.10
N PHE A 54 -4.02 -17.99 8.45
CA PHE A 54 -2.96 -17.18 9.06
C PHE A 54 -3.51 -16.26 10.16
N GLN A 55 -2.64 -15.90 11.11
CA GLN A 55 -2.95 -14.92 12.16
C GLN A 55 -2.67 -13.48 11.72
N LEU A 56 -1.79 -13.28 10.74
CA LEU A 56 -1.42 -11.97 10.24
C LEU A 56 -1.28 -12.00 8.72
N ALA A 57 -2.02 -11.13 8.04
CA ALA A 57 -1.75 -10.72 6.67
C ALA A 57 -1.43 -9.22 6.64
N TYR A 58 -0.62 -8.79 5.69
CA TYR A 58 -0.32 -7.38 5.50
C TYR A 58 -0.06 -7.01 4.04
N LEU A 59 -0.43 -5.79 3.68
CA LEU A 59 -0.04 -5.11 2.44
C LEU A 59 0.61 -3.77 2.82
N VAL A 60 1.94 -3.75 2.86
CA VAL A 60 2.71 -2.56 3.23
C VAL A 60 3.06 -1.72 2.00
N ARG A 61 3.46 -0.46 2.20
CA ARG A 61 4.00 0.42 1.15
C ARG A 61 3.14 0.50 -0.10
N ASN A 62 1.85 0.83 0.07
CA ASN A 62 0.90 1.04 -1.01
C ASN A 62 0.60 -0.22 -1.85
N THR A 63 1.00 -1.41 -1.42
CA THR A 63 0.86 -2.65 -2.22
C THR A 63 -0.57 -2.85 -2.75
N ILE A 64 -1.59 -2.50 -1.96
CA ILE A 64 -3.00 -2.58 -2.36
C ILE A 64 -3.34 -1.79 -3.64
N THR A 65 -2.60 -0.72 -3.96
CA THR A 65 -2.89 0.14 -5.12
C THR A 65 -2.46 -0.49 -6.44
N ASN A 66 -1.63 -1.54 -6.41
CA ASN A 66 -1.28 -2.31 -7.62
C ASN A 66 -2.46 -3.13 -8.17
N LEU A 67 -3.51 -3.33 -7.36
CA LEU A 67 -4.79 -3.83 -7.82
C LEU A 67 -5.57 -2.68 -8.44
N THR A 68 -5.52 -2.59 -9.76
CA THR A 68 -5.95 -1.41 -10.53
C THR A 68 -7.46 -1.29 -10.73
N THR A 69 -8.24 -2.23 -10.18
CA THR A 69 -9.71 -2.16 -10.16
C THR A 69 -10.24 -2.28 -8.73
N GLN A 70 -11.43 -1.72 -8.50
CA GLN A 70 -12.10 -1.88 -7.21
C GLN A 70 -12.44 -3.35 -6.94
N ASP A 71 -12.83 -4.10 -7.96
CA ASP A 71 -13.16 -5.52 -7.84
C ASP A 71 -11.96 -6.36 -7.41
N GLU A 72 -10.77 -6.12 -7.97
CA GLU A 72 -9.53 -6.78 -7.53
C GLU A 72 -9.22 -6.45 -6.06
N GLN A 73 -9.36 -5.19 -5.65
CA GLN A 73 -9.18 -4.79 -4.25
C GLN A 73 -10.18 -5.51 -3.33
N VAL A 74 -11.46 -5.52 -3.70
CA VAL A 74 -12.51 -6.24 -2.94
C VAL A 74 -12.20 -7.74 -2.86
N GLU A 75 -11.76 -8.36 -3.95
CA GLU A 75 -11.43 -9.77 -3.98
C GLU A 75 -10.21 -10.09 -3.10
N CYS A 76 -9.21 -9.21 -3.06
CA CYS A 76 -8.11 -9.30 -2.11
C CYS A 76 -8.62 -9.31 -0.66
N PHE A 77 -9.52 -8.38 -0.29
CA PHE A 77 -10.13 -8.34 1.03
C PHE A 77 -10.93 -9.60 1.37
N ARG A 78 -11.72 -10.12 0.42
CA ARG A 78 -12.45 -11.39 0.60
C ARG A 78 -11.51 -12.56 0.81
N ASN A 79 -10.45 -12.65 0.00
CA ASN A 79 -9.45 -13.70 0.10
C ASN A 79 -8.74 -13.65 1.46
N VAL A 80 -8.34 -12.46 1.92
CA VAL A 80 -7.74 -12.29 3.24
C VAL A 80 -8.72 -12.70 4.34
N ALA A 81 -9.96 -12.22 4.29
CA ALA A 81 -10.98 -12.55 5.29
C ALA A 81 -11.28 -14.05 5.39
N ALA A 82 -11.27 -14.77 4.26
CA ALA A 82 -11.51 -16.21 4.21
C ALA A 82 -10.41 -17.02 4.90
N HIS A 83 -9.15 -16.55 4.82
CA HIS A 83 -7.99 -17.26 5.36
C HIS A 83 -7.51 -16.73 6.72
N LEU A 84 -8.03 -15.59 7.18
CA LEU A 84 -7.67 -15.04 8.49
C LEU A 84 -8.32 -15.87 9.62
N GLU A 85 -7.52 -16.29 10.60
CA GLU A 85 -8.01 -16.99 11.80
C GLU A 85 -8.89 -16.08 12.66
N PRO A 86 -9.81 -16.64 13.48
CA PRO A 86 -10.50 -15.85 14.51
C PRO A 86 -9.48 -15.13 15.41
N GLY A 87 -9.62 -13.81 15.56
CA GLY A 87 -8.66 -12.98 16.29
C GLY A 87 -7.44 -12.52 15.49
N GLY A 88 -7.24 -13.03 14.26
CA GLY A 88 -6.16 -12.59 13.38
C GLY A 88 -6.34 -11.17 12.84
N CYS A 89 -5.24 -10.58 12.37
CA CYS A 89 -5.15 -9.21 11.90
C CYS A 89 -4.85 -9.11 10.39
N PHE A 90 -5.48 -8.15 9.73
CA PHE A 90 -5.07 -7.65 8.41
C PHE A 90 -4.54 -6.22 8.53
N VAL A 91 -3.34 -5.96 8.03
CA VAL A 91 -2.67 -4.65 8.13
C VAL A 91 -2.46 -4.06 6.74
N ILE A 92 -2.81 -2.79 6.54
CA ILE A 92 -2.48 -2.05 5.32
C ILE A 92 -1.76 -0.75 5.66
N GLU A 93 -0.67 -0.48 4.96
CA GLU A 93 -0.06 0.84 4.83
C GLU A 93 -0.33 1.39 3.42
N VAL A 94 -0.98 2.55 3.36
CA VAL A 94 -1.24 3.24 2.09
C VAL A 94 -1.27 4.75 2.27
N TYR A 95 -0.82 5.48 1.26
CA TYR A 95 -0.87 6.95 1.21
C TYR A 95 -2.32 7.48 1.15
N ILE A 96 -2.51 8.75 1.54
CA ILE A 96 -3.74 9.50 1.30
C ILE A 96 -3.59 10.25 -0.03
N PRO A 97 -4.53 10.10 -0.99
CA PRO A 97 -4.43 10.76 -2.29
C PRO A 97 -4.31 12.28 -2.14
N GLU A 98 -3.24 12.87 -2.66
CA GLU A 98 -2.95 14.30 -2.52
C GLU A 98 -3.74 15.20 -3.49
N LEU A 99 -5.02 14.87 -3.75
CA LEU A 99 -5.86 15.61 -4.71
C LEU A 99 -6.04 17.09 -4.34
N ARG A 100 -5.89 17.44 -3.06
CA ARG A 100 -5.91 18.84 -2.59
C ARG A 100 -4.75 19.68 -3.13
N ARG A 101 -3.68 19.05 -3.61
CA ARG A 101 -2.52 19.71 -4.22
C ARG A 101 -2.71 19.99 -5.71
N LEU A 102 -3.77 19.45 -6.35
CA LEU A 102 -4.08 19.71 -7.75
C LEU A 102 -4.88 21.00 -7.90
N PRO A 103 -4.34 22.02 -8.61
CA PRO A 103 -5.14 23.18 -9.01
C PRO A 103 -6.32 22.78 -9.91
N PRO A 104 -7.39 23.59 -9.98
CA PRO A 104 -8.52 23.31 -10.87
C PRO A 104 -8.07 23.06 -12.32
N GLY A 105 -8.48 21.92 -12.87
CA GLY A 105 -8.15 21.50 -14.23
C GLY A 105 -6.78 20.82 -14.40
N GLN A 106 -5.98 20.69 -13.34
CA GLN A 106 -4.72 19.94 -13.37
C GLN A 106 -4.92 18.51 -12.88
N THR A 107 -4.17 17.59 -13.47
CA THR A 107 -4.18 16.16 -13.13
C THR A 107 -2.82 15.68 -12.60
N ILE A 108 -1.75 16.42 -12.83
CA ILE A 108 -0.38 16.02 -12.52
C ILE A 108 0.16 16.84 -11.35
N HIS A 109 0.83 16.19 -10.40
CA HIS A 109 1.63 16.88 -9.39
C HIS A 109 3.01 16.23 -9.22
N PRO A 110 4.08 17.02 -8.99
CA PRO A 110 5.38 16.49 -8.62
C PRO A 110 5.43 16.12 -7.13
N PHE A 111 5.96 14.93 -6.82
CA PHE A 111 6.26 14.49 -5.45
C PHE A 111 7.77 14.35 -5.19
N THR A 112 8.60 14.30 -6.23
CA THR A 112 10.06 14.33 -6.11
C THR A 112 10.66 15.14 -7.24
N VAL A 113 11.53 16.11 -6.90
CA VAL A 113 12.23 16.94 -7.88
C VAL A 113 13.67 17.09 -7.44
N THR A 114 14.55 16.27 -7.99
CA THR A 114 15.99 16.35 -7.80
C THR A 114 16.69 16.33 -9.16
N PRO A 115 17.98 16.71 -9.25
CA PRO A 115 18.72 16.60 -10.51
C PRO A 115 18.80 15.17 -11.07
N ALA A 116 18.77 14.15 -10.19
CA ALA A 116 18.93 12.75 -10.56
C ALA A 116 17.60 11.98 -10.69
N HIS A 117 16.51 12.48 -10.09
CA HIS A 117 15.21 11.81 -10.08
C HIS A 117 14.06 12.82 -10.06
N LEU A 118 13.15 12.68 -11.01
CA LEU A 118 11.85 13.34 -11.05
C LEU A 118 10.74 12.31 -10.87
N GLY A 119 9.85 12.57 -9.92
CA GLY A 119 8.67 11.76 -9.61
C GLY A 119 7.40 12.61 -9.71
N PHE A 120 6.46 12.17 -10.54
CA PHE A 120 5.16 12.80 -10.74
C PHE A 120 4.05 11.78 -10.58
N GLU A 121 2.92 12.22 -10.03
CA GLU A 121 1.69 11.43 -10.01
C GLU A 121 0.64 12.13 -10.88
N GLU A 122 0.14 11.40 -11.88
CA GLU A 122 -0.93 11.87 -12.77
C GLU A 122 -2.24 11.15 -12.45
N HIS A 123 -3.30 11.90 -12.19
CA HIS A 123 -4.59 11.34 -11.78
C HIS A 123 -5.63 11.38 -12.89
N ASP A 124 -6.25 10.23 -13.13
CA ASP A 124 -7.64 10.16 -13.56
C ASP A 124 -8.53 10.06 -12.31
N VAL A 125 -9.04 11.21 -11.89
CA VAL A 125 -9.83 11.34 -10.66
C VAL A 125 -11.16 10.55 -10.74
N ALA A 126 -11.73 10.42 -11.94
CA ALA A 126 -13.03 9.77 -12.11
C ALA A 126 -12.93 8.25 -11.93
N SER A 127 -11.87 7.63 -12.45
CA SER A 127 -11.61 6.19 -12.29
C SER A 127 -10.80 5.83 -11.05
N GLN A 128 -10.30 6.84 -10.31
CA GLN A 128 -9.37 6.71 -9.19
C GLN A 128 -8.05 6.04 -9.55
N ILE A 129 -7.55 6.29 -10.76
CA ILE A 129 -6.26 5.79 -11.21
C ILE A 129 -5.23 6.90 -11.11
N ALA A 130 -4.10 6.59 -10.48
CA ALA A 130 -2.92 7.40 -10.43
C ALA A 130 -1.81 6.72 -11.24
N TYR A 131 -1.18 7.43 -12.15
CA TYR A 131 -0.02 6.97 -12.89
C TYR A 131 1.22 7.57 -12.23
N SER A 132 2.00 6.69 -11.60
CA SER A 132 3.25 7.10 -10.96
C SER A 132 4.35 7.10 -12.00
N ARG A 133 4.81 8.31 -12.36
CA ARG A 133 5.77 8.57 -13.43
C ARG A 133 7.10 8.92 -12.81
N HIS A 134 8.11 8.13 -13.12
CA HIS A 134 9.46 8.33 -12.64
C HIS A 134 10.44 8.47 -13.80
N TYR A 135 11.37 9.40 -13.62
CA TYR A 135 12.46 9.71 -14.54
C TYR A 135 13.75 9.77 -13.74
N TRP A 136 14.69 8.86 -13.99
CA TRP A 136 16.01 8.85 -13.35
C TRP A 136 17.10 9.16 -14.36
N VAL A 137 18.12 9.91 -13.93
CA VAL A 137 19.35 10.10 -14.69
C VAL A 137 20.42 9.19 -14.09
N VAL A 138 20.74 8.11 -14.80
CA VAL A 138 21.75 7.10 -14.41
C VAL A 138 22.83 7.09 -15.50
N ASP A 139 24.09 7.31 -15.13
CA ASP A 139 25.22 7.37 -16.09
C ASP A 139 24.97 8.29 -17.30
N ALA A 140 24.36 9.46 -17.04
CA ALA A 140 23.92 10.44 -18.04
C ALA A 140 22.89 9.93 -19.06
N GLN A 141 22.25 8.77 -18.80
CA GLN A 141 21.11 8.24 -19.54
C GLN A 141 19.82 8.45 -18.77
N LEU A 142 18.73 8.67 -19.50
CA LEU A 142 17.40 8.80 -18.93
C LEU A 142 16.72 7.43 -18.86
N GLU A 143 16.43 6.97 -17.65
CA GLU A 143 15.55 5.84 -17.41
C GLU A 143 14.16 6.32 -17.02
N THR A 144 13.12 5.67 -17.55
CA THR A 144 11.73 6.02 -17.25
C THR A 144 10.94 4.82 -16.74
N ARG A 145 9.97 5.09 -15.86
CA ARG A 145 8.97 4.12 -15.42
C ARG A 145 7.62 4.81 -15.30
N SER A 146 6.57 4.13 -15.73
CA SER A 146 5.19 4.54 -15.51
C SER A 146 4.42 3.32 -15.02
N SER A 147 3.78 3.40 -13.86
CA SER A 147 2.93 2.32 -13.36
C SER A 147 1.56 2.85 -12.93
N PRO A 148 0.46 2.20 -13.35
CA PRO A 148 -0.87 2.56 -12.87
C PRO A 148 -1.10 2.02 -11.46
N HIS A 149 -1.77 2.80 -10.63
CA HIS A 149 -2.15 2.48 -9.27
C HIS A 149 -3.59 2.94 -9.03
N ARG A 150 -4.48 2.06 -8.56
CA ARG A 150 -5.80 2.51 -8.09
C ARG A 150 -5.69 2.96 -6.66
N TYR A 151 -5.75 4.27 -6.43
CA TYR A 151 -5.78 4.79 -5.07
C TYR A 151 -7.13 4.51 -4.41
N VAL A 152 -7.12 4.47 -3.08
CA VAL A 152 -8.28 4.05 -2.29
C VAL A 152 -8.40 4.95 -1.06
N TRP A 153 -9.61 5.47 -0.81
CA TRP A 153 -9.86 6.27 0.38
C TRP A 153 -9.98 5.39 1.63
N PRO A 154 -9.62 5.91 2.83
CA PRO A 154 -9.78 5.17 4.08
C PRO A 154 -11.21 4.63 4.28
N SER A 155 -12.23 5.42 3.90
CA SER A 155 -13.63 5.01 4.00
C SER A 155 -14.04 3.90 3.01
N GLU A 156 -13.38 3.80 1.85
CA GLU A 156 -13.59 2.67 0.93
C GLU A 156 -13.07 1.37 1.56
N LEU A 157 -11.86 1.40 2.14
CA LEU A 157 -11.28 0.26 2.85
C LEU A 157 -12.18 -0.19 4.01
N ASP A 158 -12.72 0.78 4.76
CA ASP A 158 -13.61 0.50 5.89
C ASP A 158 -14.91 -0.20 5.46
N LEU A 159 -15.43 0.14 4.28
CA LEU A 159 -16.60 -0.53 3.71
C LEU A 159 -16.27 -1.97 3.28
N MET A 160 -15.12 -2.17 2.61
CA MET A 160 -14.67 -3.50 2.19
C MET A 160 -14.54 -4.46 3.37
N VAL A 161 -14.04 -3.96 4.52
CA VAL A 161 -13.84 -4.78 5.72
C VAL A 161 -15.08 -4.92 6.59
N ARG A 162 -15.98 -3.93 6.63
CA ARG A 162 -17.25 -4.08 7.37
C ARG A 162 -18.05 -5.28 6.87
N LEU A 163 -17.98 -5.57 5.57
CA LEU A 163 -18.58 -6.76 4.96
C LEU A 163 -17.93 -8.08 5.41
N ALA A 164 -16.75 -8.02 6.02
CA ALA A 164 -15.98 -9.16 6.50
C ALA A 164 -15.99 -9.37 8.03
N GLY A 165 -16.75 -8.56 8.78
CA GLY A 165 -16.96 -8.77 10.23
C GLY A 165 -15.75 -8.48 11.12
N MET A 166 -14.94 -7.47 10.79
CA MET A 166 -13.73 -7.11 11.55
C MET A 166 -13.85 -5.74 12.21
N THR A 167 -13.04 -5.50 13.26
CA THR A 167 -12.92 -4.20 13.96
C THR A 167 -11.67 -3.45 13.51
N LEU A 168 -11.77 -2.13 13.34
CA LEU A 168 -10.69 -1.27 12.82
C LEU A 168 -9.94 -0.54 13.95
N GLN A 169 -8.62 -0.45 13.80
CA GLN A 169 -7.76 0.58 14.42
C GLN A 169 -6.95 1.28 13.33
N ARG A 170 -6.74 2.59 13.45
CA ARG A 170 -6.05 3.40 12.43
C ARG A 170 -5.08 4.41 13.04
N TRP A 171 -3.91 4.52 12.43
CA TRP A 171 -2.85 5.47 12.77
C TRP A 171 -2.31 6.15 11.51
N ALA A 172 -1.63 7.29 11.67
CA ALA A 172 -0.98 7.98 10.56
C ALA A 172 0.26 7.23 10.04
N ASN A 173 0.98 6.55 10.93
CA ASN A 173 2.23 5.85 10.64
C ASN A 173 2.49 4.69 11.63
N TRP A 174 3.61 4.00 11.41
CA TRP A 174 4.05 2.84 12.20
C TRP A 174 4.34 3.13 13.68
N ASN A 175 4.59 4.40 14.04
CA ASN A 175 4.78 4.85 15.42
C ASN A 175 3.46 5.08 16.18
N ARG A 176 2.32 4.69 15.59
CA ARG A 176 0.98 4.83 16.17
C ARG A 176 0.58 6.29 16.41
N GLU A 177 1.07 7.21 15.60
CA GLU A 177 0.61 8.59 15.67
C GLU A 177 -0.88 8.70 15.27
N PRO A 178 -1.65 9.63 15.88
CA PRO A 178 -3.06 9.81 15.56
C PRO A 178 -3.28 10.11 14.07
N PHE A 179 -4.23 9.41 13.45
CA PHE A 179 -4.68 9.71 12.09
C PHE A 179 -5.58 10.96 12.09
N THR A 180 -5.24 11.95 11.28
CA THR A 180 -5.94 13.25 11.20
C THR A 180 -6.17 13.69 9.76
N SER A 181 -6.79 14.87 9.57
CA SER A 181 -6.97 15.49 8.25
C SER A 181 -5.68 15.85 7.52
N ASP A 182 -4.56 15.86 8.25
CA ASP A 182 -3.25 16.29 7.77
C ASP A 182 -2.31 15.09 7.53
N SER A 183 -2.77 13.87 7.84
CA SER A 183 -2.02 12.65 7.58
C SER A 183 -1.87 12.41 6.07
N THR A 184 -0.64 12.11 5.64
CA THR A 184 -0.30 11.80 4.24
C THR A 184 -0.35 10.30 3.94
N SER A 185 -0.50 9.47 4.97
CA SER A 185 -0.66 8.02 4.91
C SER A 185 -1.48 7.51 6.08
N HIS A 186 -1.79 6.23 6.06
CA HIS A 186 -2.29 5.55 7.25
C HIS A 186 -1.83 4.11 7.35
N ILE A 187 -1.74 3.64 8.59
CA ILE A 187 -1.70 2.22 8.94
C ILE A 187 -3.09 1.85 9.46
N SER A 188 -3.78 0.95 8.76
CA SER A 188 -5.06 0.40 9.19
C SER A 188 -4.87 -1.05 9.59
N VAL A 189 -5.35 -1.41 10.78
CA VAL A 189 -5.36 -2.78 11.29
C VAL A 189 -6.80 -3.20 11.50
N TRP A 190 -7.19 -4.29 10.86
CA TRP A 190 -8.49 -4.91 11.07
C TRP A 190 -8.34 -6.26 11.74
N GLN A 191 -9.03 -6.47 12.86
CA GLN A 191 -9.01 -7.73 13.58
C GLN A 191 -10.30 -8.51 13.33
N LYS A 192 -10.18 -9.76 12.89
CA LYS A 192 -11.34 -10.65 12.69
C LYS A 192 -11.96 -10.98 14.04
N THR A 193 -13.25 -10.67 14.18
CA THR A 193 -13.98 -10.94 15.43
C THR A 193 -13.89 -12.43 15.75
N PRO A 194 -13.52 -12.83 16.97
CA PRO A 194 -13.58 -14.23 17.39
C PRO A 194 -15.00 -14.75 17.22
N GLN A 195 -15.17 -15.93 16.60
CA GLN A 195 -16.46 -16.62 16.63
C GLN A 195 -16.74 -16.99 18.10
N ARG A 196 -17.94 -16.64 18.58
CA ARG A 196 -18.41 -17.02 19.92
C ARG A 196 -18.63 -18.52 20.01
#